data_AF-A0A1G3UIS3-F1
#
_entry.id   AF-A0A1G3UIS3-F1
#
_cell.length_a   1.000
_cell.length_b   1.000
_cell.length_c   1.000
_cell.angle_alpha   90.00
_cell.angle_beta   90.00
_cell.angle_gamma   90.00
#
_symmetry.space_group_name_H-M   'P 1'
#
loop_
_entity.id
_entity.type
_entity.pdbx_description
1 polymer ?
#
loop_
_entity_poly.entity_id
_entity_poly.type
_entity_poly.pdbx_seq_one_letter_code
_entity_poly.pdbx_strand_id
1 'polypeptide(L)'
;MGVKSDLYANFDFEIVDEFLDHYSMMVESMDIMILDLSKPDMYNQSINELFRVFHNIKSASGYLNITKMAKLSAFVEDILEQIRTNHTSVN
;
A
#
# COMPACT_ATOMS: atom_id res chain seq x y z
N MET A 1 9.48 -6.20 -23.67
CA MET A 1 9.30 -4.97 -22.88
C MET A 1 8.45 -5.35 -21.69
N GLY A 2 8.99 -5.20 -20.49
CA GLY A 2 8.27 -5.47 -19.24
C GLY A 2 8.11 -4.16 -18.46
N VAL A 3 7.22 -4.15 -17.47
CA VAL A 3 6.86 -2.95 -16.69
C VAL A 3 8.09 -2.21 -16.18
N LYS A 4 9.12 -2.92 -15.69
CA LYS A 4 10.38 -2.33 -15.23
C LYS A 4 11.14 -1.58 -16.34
N SER A 5 11.21 -2.13 -17.54
CA SER A 5 11.83 -1.46 -18.69
C SER A 5 11.06 -0.22 -19.11
N ASP A 6 9.72 -0.28 -19.08
CA ASP A 6 8.86 0.84 -19.44
C ASP A 6 8.99 1.98 -18.41
N LEU A 7 9.17 1.66 -17.13
CA LEU A 7 9.41 2.65 -16.08
C LEU A 7 10.72 3.42 -16.29
N TYR A 8 11.84 2.74 -16.50
CA TYR A 8 13.13 3.42 -16.78
C TYR A 8 13.16 4.18 -18.10
N ALA A 9 12.24 3.88 -19.03
CA ALA A 9 12.11 4.63 -20.27
C ALA A 9 11.36 5.96 -20.10
N ASN A 10 10.54 6.09 -19.04
CA ASN A 10 9.65 7.23 -18.84
C ASN A 10 9.96 8.04 -17.56
N PHE A 11 10.77 7.52 -16.65
CA PHE A 11 11.12 8.14 -15.37
C PHE A 11 12.62 8.07 -15.11
N ASP A 12 13.12 8.96 -14.25
CA ASP A 12 14.50 8.93 -13.78
C ASP A 12 14.81 7.59 -13.08
N PHE A 13 16.01 7.06 -13.28
CA PHE A 13 16.40 5.79 -12.70
C PHE A 13 16.41 5.84 -11.16
N GLU A 14 16.79 6.98 -10.56
CA GLU A 14 16.82 7.15 -9.10
C GLU A 14 15.40 7.03 -8.51
N ILE A 15 14.42 7.63 -9.18
CA ILE A 15 13.01 7.57 -8.79
C ILE A 15 12.48 6.14 -8.88
N VAL A 16 12.82 5.43 -9.96
CA VAL A 16 12.34 4.05 -10.17
C VAL A 16 12.97 3.11 -9.13
N ASP A 17 14.26 3.27 -8.83
CA ASP A 17 14.95 2.45 -7.84
C ASP A 17 14.44 2.73 -6.42
N GLU A 18 14.27 4.01 -6.04
CA GLU A 18 13.68 4.39 -4.75
C GLU A 18 12.27 3.80 -4.58
N PHE A 19 11.45 3.85 -5.63
CA PHE A 19 10.13 3.24 -5.60
C PHE A 19 10.19 1.72 -5.39
N LEU A 20 11.08 1.02 -6.10
CA LEU A 20 11.20 -0.44 -5.98
C LEU A 20 11.70 -0.86 -4.59
N ASP A 21 12.64 -0.11 -4.02
CA ASP A 21 13.16 -0.34 -2.68
C ASP A 21 12.08 -0.09 -1.63
N HIS A 22 11.40 1.06 -1.68
CA HIS A 22 10.30 1.36 -0.77
C HIS A 22 9.14 0.36 -0.91
N TYR A 23 8.80 -0.04 -2.14
CA TYR A 23 7.76 -1.05 -2.37
C TYR A 23 8.12 -2.39 -1.73
N SER A 24 9.38 -2.82 -1.85
CA SER A 24 9.86 -4.07 -1.25
C SER A 24 9.76 -4.02 0.28
N MET A 25 10.22 -2.92 0.90
CA MET A 25 10.12 -2.72 2.36
C MET A 25 8.66 -2.72 2.86
N MET A 26 7.77 -2.08 2.09
CA MET A 26 6.33 -2.05 2.41
C MET A 26 5.71 -3.45 2.36
N VAL A 27 6.03 -4.25 1.34
CA VAL A 27 5.53 -5.62 1.19
C VAL A 27 6.04 -6.51 2.33
N GLU A 28 7.33 -6.43 2.68
CA GLU A 28 7.90 -7.19 3.81
C GLU A 28 7.22 -6.84 5.14
N SER A 29 6.95 -5.55 5.36
CA SER A 29 6.27 -5.09 6.58
C SER A 29 4.80 -5.51 6.60
N MET A 30 4.16 -5.60 5.43
CA MET A 30 2.75 -5.95 5.28
C MET A 30 2.45 -7.37 5.78
N ASP A 31 3.35 -8.32 5.57
CA ASP A 31 3.18 -9.71 6.00
C ASP A 31 2.95 -9.82 7.51
N ILE A 32 3.73 -9.08 8.30
CA ILE A 32 3.60 -9.06 9.77
C ILE A 32 2.26 -8.43 10.17
N MET A 33 1.89 -7.31 9.55
CA MET A 33 0.63 -6.63 9.84
C MET A 33 -0.58 -7.53 9.57
N ILE A 34 -0.56 -8.29 8.47
CA ILE A 34 -1.61 -9.24 8.10
C ILE A 34 -1.73 -10.35 9.14
N LEU A 35 -0.60 -10.93 9.57
CA LEU A 35 -0.60 -11.95 10.63
C LEU A 35 -1.16 -11.38 11.95
N ASP A 36 -0.81 -10.15 12.28
CA ASP A 36 -1.25 -9.46 13.49
C ASP A 36 -2.74 -9.13 13.50
N LEU A 37 -3.45 -9.16 12.36
CA LEU A 37 -4.91 -9.06 12.33
C LEU A 37 -5.60 -10.21 13.09
N SER A 38 -4.93 -11.34 13.29
CA SER A 38 -5.47 -12.43 14.12
C SER A 38 -5.40 -12.18 15.62
N LYS A 39 -4.64 -11.16 16.06
CA LYS A 39 -4.38 -10.84 17.46
C LYS A 39 -5.28 -9.67 17.90
N PRO A 40 -6.23 -9.88 18.85
CA PRO A 40 -7.19 -8.84 19.23
C PRO A 40 -6.55 -7.54 19.74
N ASP A 41 -5.41 -7.63 20.42
CA ASP A 41 -4.63 -6.51 20.94
C ASP A 41 -3.88 -5.72 19.86
N MET A 42 -3.61 -6.33 18.70
CA MET A 42 -2.92 -5.70 17.58
C MET A 42 -3.85 -5.28 16.43
N TYR A 43 -5.07 -5.85 16.36
CA TYR A 43 -5.99 -5.68 15.23
C TYR A 43 -6.15 -4.23 14.75
N ASN A 44 -6.47 -3.31 15.66
CA ASN A 44 -6.68 -1.90 15.31
C ASN A 44 -5.40 -1.22 14.82
N GLN A 45 -4.25 -1.55 15.41
CA GLN A 45 -2.97 -1.02 14.96
C GLN A 45 -2.65 -1.56 13.56
N SER A 46 -2.80 -2.86 13.34
CA SER A 46 -2.54 -3.50 12.04
C SER A 46 -3.42 -2.94 10.92
N ILE A 47 -4.71 -2.73 11.17
CA ILE A 47 -5.60 -2.08 10.20
C ILE A 47 -5.12 -0.65 9.86
N ASN A 48 -4.69 0.11 10.87
CA ASN A 48 -4.21 1.47 10.66
C ASN A 48 -2.90 1.52 9.86
N GLU A 49 -1.98 0.60 10.12
CA GLU A 49 -0.71 0.52 9.40
C GLU A 49 -0.90 -0.01 7.97
N LEU A 50 -1.73 -1.04 7.77
CA LEU A 50 -2.09 -1.51 6.42
C LEU A 50 -2.70 -0.39 5.58
N PHE A 51 -3.56 0.44 6.17
CA PHE A 51 -4.14 1.59 5.48
C PHE A 51 -3.04 2.56 4.98
N ARG A 52 -2.05 2.88 5.83
CA ARG A 52 -0.91 3.74 5.45
C ARG A 52 -0.08 3.12 4.33
N VAL A 53 0.17 1.81 4.40
CA VAL A 53 0.91 1.09 3.36
C VAL A 53 0.19 1.18 2.02
N PHE A 54 -1.12 0.88 1.97
CA PHE A 54 -1.88 0.96 0.72
C PHE A 54 -2.03 2.39 0.20
N HIS A 55 -2.15 3.39 1.08
CA HIS A 55 -2.12 4.80 0.70
C HIS A 55 -0.80 5.20 0.01
N ASN A 56 0.34 4.74 0.54
CA ASN A 56 1.66 4.99 -0.04
C ASN A 56 1.82 4.27 -1.39
N ILE A 57 1.43 2.99 -1.47
CA ILE A 57 1.46 2.21 -2.71
C ILE A 57 0.62 2.88 -3.80
N LYS A 58 -0.59 3.36 -3.47
CA LYS A 58 -1.46 4.10 -4.40
C LYS A 58 -0.81 5.37 -4.91
N SER A 59 -0.27 6.18 -4.01
CA SER A 59 0.34 7.46 -4.36
C SER A 59 1.55 7.26 -5.27
N ALA A 60 2.44 6.33 -4.92
CA ALA A 60 3.64 6.02 -5.70
C ALA A 60 3.30 5.37 -7.06
N SER A 61 2.38 4.40 -7.10
CA SER A 61 1.94 3.81 -8.37
C SER A 61 1.16 4.78 -9.27
N GLY A 62 0.41 5.71 -8.68
CA GLY A 62 -0.26 6.78 -9.40
C GLY A 62 0.75 7.71 -10.07
N TYR A 63 1.78 8.12 -9.33
CA TYR A 63 2.88 8.94 -9.85
C TYR A 63 3.63 8.24 -11.00
N LEU A 64 3.94 6.95 -10.84
CA LEU A 64 4.64 6.15 -11.85
C LEU A 64 3.75 5.60 -12.98
N ASN A 65 2.48 6.01 -13.04
CA ASN A 65 1.50 5.54 -14.02
C ASN A 65 1.32 4.00 -14.06
N ILE A 66 1.59 3.30 -12.94
CA ILE A 66 1.35 1.86 -12.81
C ILE A 66 -0.14 1.65 -12.49
N THR A 67 -0.99 1.89 -13.49
CA THR A 67 -2.45 2.05 -13.30
C THR A 67 -3.12 0.86 -12.62
N LYS A 68 -2.69 -0.37 -12.91
CA LYS A 68 -3.26 -1.58 -12.28
C LYS A 68 -2.98 -1.62 -10.78
N MET A 69 -1.76 -1.24 -10.38
CA MET A 69 -1.37 -1.20 -8.98
C MET A 69 -2.11 -0.08 -8.24
N ALA A 70 -2.19 1.11 -8.84
CA ALA A 70 -2.92 2.25 -8.25
C ALA A 70 -4.40 1.94 -8.00
N LYS A 71 -5.05 1.24 -8.93
CA LYS A 71 -6.46 0.82 -8.79
C LYS A 71 -6.63 -0.22 -7.69
N LEU A 72 -5.74 -1.21 -7.62
CA LEU A 72 -5.79 -2.24 -6.59
C LEU A 72 -5.57 -1.64 -5.20
N SER A 73 -4.55 -0.79 -5.04
CA SER A 73 -4.25 -0.17 -3.75
C SER A 73 -5.36 0.78 -3.29
N ALA A 74 -5.98 1.53 -4.21
CA ALA A 74 -7.14 2.36 -3.90
C ALA A 74 -8.32 1.51 -3.39
N PHE A 75 -8.61 0.39 -4.05
CA PHE A 75 -9.68 -0.52 -3.62
C PHE A 75 -9.44 -1.07 -2.20
N VAL A 76 -8.19 -1.45 -1.87
CA VAL A 76 -7.86 -1.95 -0.52
C VAL A 76 -7.89 -0.82 0.51
N GLU A 77 -7.37 0.36 0.17
CA GLU A 77 -7.43 1.55 1.03
C GLU A 77 -8.88 1.89 1.41
N ASP A 78 -9.81 1.87 0.45
CA ASP A 78 -11.23 2.13 0.68
C ASP A 78 -11.87 1.11 1.63
N ILE A 79 -11.52 -0.17 1.52
CA ILE A 79 -11.99 -1.22 2.45
C ILE A 79 -11.44 -0.98 3.86
N LEU A 80 -10.14 -0.70 3.96
CA LEU A 80 -9.50 -0.46 5.26
C LEU A 80 -10.07 0.79 5.93
N GLU A 81 -10.38 1.84 5.16
CA GLU A 81 -11.04 3.04 5.68
C GLU A 81 -12.45 2.76 6.22
N GLN A 82 -13.23 1.95 5.51
CA GLN A 82 -14.54 1.51 6.01
C GLN A 82 -14.41 0.74 7.33
N ILE A 83 -13.41 -0.14 7.46
CA ILE A 83 -13.17 -0.87 8.71
C ILE A 83 -12.79 0.12 9.82
N ARG A 84 -11.84 1.03 9.56
CA ARG A 84 -11.39 2.06 10.52
C ARG A 84 -12.53 2.93 11.04
N THR A 85 -13.42 3.35 10.14
CA THR A 85 -14.52 4.28 10.46
C THR A 85 -15.72 3.59 11.11
N ASN A 86 -16.02 2.34 10.74
CA ASN A 86 -17.11 1.55 11.34
C ASN A 86 -16.83 1.13 12.79
N HIS A 87 -15.55 1.06 13.20
CA HIS A 87 -15.20 0.89 14.62
C HIS A 87 -15.46 2.13 15.47
N THR A 88 -15.69 3.29 14.86
CA THR A 88 -15.84 4.58 15.56
C THR A 88 -17.30 4.94 15.86
N SER A 89 -18.28 4.16 15.39
CA SER A 89 -19.71 4.40 15.63
C SER A 89 -20.29 3.45 16.68
N VAL A 90 -19.98 3.70 17.94
CA VAL A 90 -20.83 3.32 19.08
C VAL A 90 -20.90 4.53 20.01
N ASN A 91 -21.90 5.39 19.78
CA ASN A 91 -22.41 6.38 20.72
C ASN A 91 -23.93 6.42 20.57
#